data_AF-A0A5N9E2D5-F1
#
_entry.id   AF-A0A5N9E2D5-F1
#
_cell.length_a   1.000
_cell.length_b   1.000
_cell.length_c   1.000
_cell.angle_alpha   90.00
_cell.angle_beta   90.00
_cell.angle_gamma   90.00
#
_symmetry.space_group_name_H-M   'P 1'
#
loop_
_entity.id
_entity.type
_entity.pdbx_description
1 polymer ?
#
loop_
_entity_poly.entity_id
_entity_poly.type
_entity_poly.pdbx_seq_one_letter_code
_entity_poly.pdbx_strand_id
1 'polypeptide(L)'
;MLLFSTTIITLVIENNFYTKDNNHTNKSLISGTEIVEISNPEKNKEKVESPEKVEPENKSPDIEKISTTNEELEKKSSQISEKELIKIINERTEQVKNNSKSIEENVSEEVPEIVSLVLAKIISDYKLDNQNFSLESYEEKTWGSTALGCPKNGMIYAQVITEGYILKVTNYGETEQYNADSKGNYINCSEINQSNLNSDFNFVKKYNLEKTEKITLFTNKNNKLVSSIENKEELLSIIDSLNIEIEVKTSDKCEANYKLVFEKISSDIEMLVYCQNNPYYVEVEQSLNAGKSILSVVEKILTNMEFPGMPQ
;
A
#
# COMPACT_ATOMS: atom_id res chain seq x y z
N MET A 1 36.89 34.77 23.37
CA MET A 1 35.45 34.57 23.63
C MET A 1 34.76 34.58 22.26
N LEU A 2 34.63 33.41 21.65
CA LEU A 2 33.94 33.20 20.36
C LEU A 2 33.37 31.79 20.43
N LEU A 3 32.06 31.72 20.74
CA LEU A 3 31.28 30.50 20.83
C LEU A 3 30.85 30.11 19.41
N PHE A 4 31.43 29.06 18.85
CA PHE A 4 30.87 28.40 17.67
C PHE A 4 29.99 27.25 18.14
N SER A 5 28.68 27.47 18.03
CA SER A 5 27.64 26.45 18.20
C SER A 5 27.70 25.51 17.01
N THR A 6 28.16 24.28 17.21
CA THR A 6 28.10 23.21 16.21
C THR A 6 26.79 22.47 16.40
N THR A 7 25.77 22.83 15.63
CA THR A 7 24.55 22.05 15.47
C THR A 7 24.88 20.84 14.59
N ILE A 8 24.95 19.66 15.19
CA ILE A 8 25.03 18.39 14.45
C ILE A 8 23.62 18.09 13.96
N ILE A 9 23.38 18.29 12.66
CA ILE A 9 22.18 17.79 11.98
C ILE A 9 22.49 16.34 11.61
N THR A 10 21.98 15.41 12.40
CA THR A 10 21.96 13.99 12.06
C THR A 10 20.93 13.78 10.94
N LEU A 11 21.39 13.53 9.72
CA LEU A 11 20.53 13.02 8.64
C LEU A 11 20.18 11.57 8.96
N VAL A 12 18.95 11.34 9.40
CA VAL A 12 18.33 10.02 9.38
C VAL A 12 17.78 9.81 7.97
N ILE A 13 18.37 8.89 7.21
CA ILE A 13 17.83 8.43 5.94
C ILE A 13 16.75 7.40 6.27
N GLU A 14 15.49 7.83 6.31
CA GLU A 14 14.35 6.91 6.33
C GLU A 14 14.10 6.41 4.90
N ASN A 15 14.44 5.13 4.64
CA ASN A 15 14.00 4.41 3.45
C ASN A 15 12.50 4.08 3.57
N ASN A 16 11.63 5.07 3.34
CA ASN A 16 10.20 4.85 3.13
C ASN A 16 9.90 4.76 1.64
N PHE A 17 10.05 3.56 1.07
CA PHE A 17 9.80 3.28 -0.35
C PHE A 17 8.41 2.69 -0.62
N TYR A 18 7.35 3.19 0.00
CA TYR A 18 5.97 2.93 -0.45
C TYR A 18 5.06 4.12 -0.11
N THR A 19 4.97 5.09 -1.02
CA THR A 19 3.90 6.09 -1.00
C THR A 19 2.87 5.70 -2.05
N LYS A 20 1.66 5.36 -1.59
CA LYS A 20 0.49 5.02 -2.40
C LYS A 20 -0.15 6.30 -2.96
N ASP A 21 -0.33 6.36 -4.28
CA ASP A 21 -1.17 7.36 -4.95
C ASP A 21 -2.64 7.06 -4.62
N ASN A 22 -3.28 7.96 -3.85
CA ASN A 22 -4.68 7.84 -3.48
C ASN A 22 -5.58 8.58 -4.48
N ASN A 23 -6.21 7.83 -5.38
CA ASN A 23 -7.45 8.25 -6.05
C ASN A 23 -8.42 7.05 -6.07
N HIS A 24 -9.25 6.92 -5.04
CA HIS A 24 -10.38 6.00 -5.04
C HIS A 24 -11.67 6.78 -5.32
N THR A 25 -12.20 6.58 -6.52
CA THR A 25 -13.61 6.84 -6.85
C THR A 25 -14.45 5.66 -6.40
N ASN A 26 -15.44 5.93 -5.54
CA ASN A 26 -16.42 4.95 -5.09
C ASN A 26 -17.20 4.37 -6.28
N LYS A 27 -17.06 3.07 -6.54
CA LYS A 27 -17.87 2.34 -7.51
C LYS A 27 -19.02 1.65 -6.78
N SER A 28 -20.19 2.30 -6.78
CA SER A 28 -21.45 1.65 -6.40
C SER A 28 -21.93 0.79 -7.58
N LEU A 29 -22.07 -0.52 -7.33
CA LEU A 29 -22.84 -1.42 -8.20
C LEU A 29 -24.33 -1.12 -8.05
N ILE A 30 -25.00 -0.78 -9.16
CA ILE A 30 -26.44 -1.01 -9.31
C ILE A 30 -26.66 -1.71 -10.65
N SER A 31 -27.30 -2.87 -10.54
CA SER A 31 -27.76 -3.76 -11.60
C SER A 31 -28.76 -3.09 -12.54
N GLY A 32 -28.74 -3.50 -13.80
CA GLY A 32 -29.50 -2.91 -14.89
C GLY A 32 -31.01 -3.14 -14.85
N THR A 33 -31.73 -2.25 -15.53
CA THR A 33 -32.94 -2.60 -16.30
C THR A 33 -33.09 -1.58 -17.42
N GLU A 34 -33.33 -2.11 -18.61
CA GLU A 34 -33.40 -1.44 -19.90
C GLU A 34 -34.86 -1.05 -20.18
N ILE A 35 -35.20 0.23 -20.38
CA ILE A 35 -36.39 0.67 -21.15
C ILE A 35 -36.11 2.02 -21.85
N VAL A 36 -35.93 1.92 -23.17
CA VAL A 36 -36.49 2.68 -24.30
C VAL A 36 -36.81 4.19 -24.16
N GLU A 37 -36.26 4.93 -25.12
CA GLU A 37 -36.47 6.33 -25.52
C GLU A 37 -37.94 6.76 -25.71
N ILE A 38 -38.28 7.99 -25.27
CA ILE A 38 -39.17 8.92 -26.01
C ILE A 38 -38.66 10.36 -25.82
N SER A 39 -38.59 11.08 -26.94
CA SER A 39 -38.10 12.45 -27.16
C SER A 39 -39.11 13.59 -26.83
N ASN A 40 -38.62 14.63 -26.12
CA ASN A 40 -38.87 16.11 -26.19
C ASN A 40 -40.31 16.71 -26.23
N PRO A 41 -40.54 18.05 -26.03
CA PRO A 41 -39.84 19.11 -25.27
C PRO A 41 -40.78 20.13 -24.49
N GLU A 42 -40.14 21.13 -23.86
CA GLU A 42 -40.59 22.52 -23.51
C GLU A 42 -41.26 22.93 -22.16
N LYS A 43 -40.51 23.80 -21.44
CA LYS A 43 -40.86 25.08 -20.75
C LYS A 43 -42.21 25.24 -20.01
N ASN A 44 -42.19 25.68 -18.73
CA ASN A 44 -42.08 27.09 -18.28
C ASN A 44 -42.37 27.29 -16.76
N LYS A 45 -41.68 28.30 -16.16
CA LYS A 45 -42.01 29.18 -14.99
C LYS A 45 -41.92 28.61 -13.56
N GLU A 46 -41.01 29.11 -12.71
CA GLU A 46 -41.14 30.25 -11.75
C GLU A 46 -42.26 30.01 -10.70
N LYS A 47 -42.12 30.15 -9.37
CA LYS A 47 -41.25 30.95 -8.49
C LYS A 47 -41.61 30.60 -7.01
N VAL A 48 -40.61 30.63 -6.10
CA VAL A 48 -40.60 31.02 -4.66
C VAL A 48 -41.83 30.71 -3.77
N GLU A 49 -41.63 30.02 -2.62
CA GLU A 49 -41.74 30.57 -1.24
C GLU A 49 -41.70 29.44 -0.17
N SER A 50 -40.86 29.61 0.84
CA SER A 50 -40.94 29.04 2.21
C SER A 50 -41.04 30.26 3.16
N PRO A 51 -41.35 30.17 4.47
CA PRO A 51 -41.53 28.98 5.33
C PRO A 51 -42.77 29.06 6.26
N GLU A 52 -43.19 27.97 6.92
CA GLU A 52 -43.62 28.05 8.32
C GLU A 52 -43.67 26.69 9.02
N LYS A 53 -43.70 26.79 10.36
CA LYS A 53 -43.20 25.92 11.41
C LYS A 53 -44.38 25.56 12.31
N VAL A 54 -44.66 24.27 12.57
CA VAL A 54 -45.37 23.82 13.79
C VAL A 54 -44.96 22.39 14.15
N GLU A 55 -44.54 22.22 15.40
CA GLU A 55 -44.34 20.98 16.18
C GLU A 55 -45.28 21.10 17.42
N PRO A 56 -45.43 20.13 18.35
CA PRO A 56 -45.49 18.66 18.30
C PRO A 56 -46.78 18.11 18.99
N GLU A 57 -47.03 16.79 18.94
CA GLU A 57 -47.76 16.12 20.03
C GLU A 57 -47.28 14.66 20.27
N ASN A 58 -46.79 14.47 21.50
CA ASN A 58 -46.61 13.29 22.37
C ASN A 58 -46.98 11.87 21.90
N LYS A 59 -46.05 10.92 22.17
CA LYS A 59 -46.24 9.81 23.16
C LYS A 59 -44.93 9.01 23.40
N SER A 60 -44.50 8.97 24.67
CA SER A 60 -43.53 8.01 25.27
C SER A 60 -44.28 6.77 25.80
N PRO A 61 -43.64 5.62 26.16
CA PRO A 61 -42.75 5.44 27.34
C PRO A 61 -41.52 4.53 27.03
N ASP A 62 -40.54 4.20 27.85
CA ASP A 62 -39.99 4.60 29.16
C ASP A 62 -38.55 4.02 29.19
N ILE A 63 -37.59 4.73 29.79
CA ILE A 63 -36.24 4.24 30.09
C ILE A 63 -36.16 4.03 31.60
N GLU A 64 -36.04 2.78 32.06
CA GLU A 64 -35.66 2.49 33.44
C GLU A 64 -34.14 2.26 33.56
N LYS A 65 -33.53 3.16 34.34
CA LYS A 65 -32.20 3.05 34.93
C LYS A 65 -32.17 1.90 35.94
N ILE A 66 -31.26 0.94 35.76
CA ILE A 66 -30.84 0.06 36.85
C ILE A 66 -29.71 0.78 37.60
N SER A 67 -30.07 1.52 38.65
CA SER A 67 -29.19 1.79 39.77
C SER A 67 -29.56 0.81 40.88
N THR A 68 -28.84 -0.30 41.00
CA THR A 68 -28.95 -1.17 42.17
C THR A 68 -28.00 -0.69 43.24
N THR A 69 -28.60 -0.05 44.23
CA THR A 69 -28.04 0.41 45.49
C THR A 69 -27.48 -0.78 46.29
N ASN A 70 -26.35 -0.57 46.96
CA ASN A 70 -25.58 -1.54 47.76
C ASN A 70 -26.30 -2.04 49.05
N GLU A 71 -27.63 -2.12 49.10
CA GLU A 71 -28.38 -2.48 50.34
C GLU A 71 -29.09 -3.84 50.29
N GLU A 72 -28.96 -4.62 49.21
CA GLU A 72 -29.64 -5.93 49.08
C GLU A 72 -28.70 -7.15 49.18
N LEU A 73 -27.49 -6.96 49.72
CA LEU A 73 -26.51 -8.04 49.96
C LEU A 73 -26.39 -8.47 51.43
N GLU A 74 -27.02 -7.78 52.39
CA GLU A 74 -26.88 -8.11 53.82
C GLU A 74 -27.98 -9.00 54.41
N LYS A 75 -28.87 -9.60 53.60
CA LYS A 75 -29.93 -10.49 54.12
C LYS A 75 -30.06 -11.82 53.40
N LYS A 76 -28.96 -12.56 53.29
CA LYS A 76 -29.00 -14.02 53.02
C LYS A 76 -27.77 -14.76 53.56
N SER A 77 -27.45 -14.54 54.83
CA SER A 77 -26.48 -15.35 55.58
C SER A 77 -27.18 -15.97 56.79
N SER A 78 -27.68 -17.19 56.62
CA SER A 78 -27.84 -18.16 57.72
C SER A 78 -28.23 -19.52 57.13
N GLN A 79 -27.45 -20.54 57.51
CA GLN A 79 -27.56 -21.98 57.17
C GLN A 79 -26.74 -22.46 55.95
N ILE A 80 -25.42 -22.34 56.04
CA ILE A 80 -24.49 -23.31 55.44
C ILE A 80 -23.59 -23.79 56.57
N SER A 81 -23.52 -25.10 56.80
CA SER A 81 -22.66 -25.66 57.87
C SER A 81 -21.18 -25.48 57.51
N GLU A 82 -20.32 -25.31 58.50
CA GLU A 82 -18.87 -25.10 58.29
C GLU A 82 -18.22 -26.22 57.46
N LYS A 83 -18.73 -27.46 57.58
CA LYS A 83 -18.33 -28.61 56.75
C LYS A 83 -18.70 -28.47 55.28
N GLU A 84 -19.81 -27.83 54.98
CA GLU A 84 -20.34 -27.65 53.64
C GLU A 84 -19.61 -26.51 52.92
N LEU A 85 -19.21 -25.47 53.65
CA LEU A 85 -18.28 -24.44 53.18
C LEU A 85 -16.91 -25.02 52.81
N ILE A 86 -16.33 -25.87 53.67
CA ILE A 86 -15.03 -26.52 53.38
C ILE A 86 -15.13 -27.43 52.16
N LYS A 87 -16.25 -28.16 52.00
CA LYS A 87 -16.50 -29.00 50.83
C LYS A 87 -16.58 -28.16 49.54
N ILE A 88 -17.33 -27.05 49.56
CA ILE A 88 -17.44 -26.13 48.42
C ILE A 88 -16.08 -25.52 48.07
N ILE A 89 -15.29 -25.13 49.06
CA ILE A 89 -13.95 -24.57 48.85
C ILE A 89 -13.01 -25.61 48.23
N ASN A 90 -13.02 -26.85 48.72
CA ASN A 90 -12.18 -27.91 48.16
C ASN A 90 -12.61 -28.30 46.74
N GLU A 91 -13.92 -28.40 46.48
CA GLU A 91 -14.45 -28.67 45.14
C GLU A 91 -14.09 -27.56 44.16
N ARG A 92 -14.18 -26.29 44.57
CA ARG A 92 -13.73 -25.15 43.75
C ARG A 92 -12.22 -25.13 43.56
N THR A 93 -11.44 -25.51 44.57
CA THR A 93 -9.97 -25.55 44.48
C THR A 93 -9.51 -26.65 43.52
N GLU A 94 -10.16 -27.81 43.54
CA GLU A 94 -9.90 -28.89 42.60
C GLU A 94 -10.42 -28.56 41.20
N GLN A 95 -11.54 -27.84 41.06
CA GLN A 95 -11.97 -27.30 39.75
C GLN A 95 -10.98 -26.26 39.20
N VAL A 96 -10.41 -25.40 40.05
CA VAL A 96 -9.38 -24.44 39.64
C VAL A 96 -8.08 -25.15 39.25
N LYS A 97 -7.66 -26.20 39.97
CA LYS A 97 -6.51 -27.02 39.57
C LYS A 97 -6.76 -27.80 38.29
N ASN A 98 -7.96 -28.33 38.09
CA ASN A 98 -8.32 -29.06 36.87
C ASN A 98 -8.43 -28.12 35.67
N ASN A 99 -8.98 -26.91 35.86
CA ASN A 99 -8.99 -25.87 34.83
C ASN A 99 -7.56 -25.36 34.52
N SER A 100 -6.71 -25.19 35.55
CA SER A 100 -5.30 -24.83 35.38
C SER A 100 -4.51 -25.91 34.65
N LYS A 101 -4.84 -27.19 34.86
CA LYS A 101 -4.20 -28.33 34.19
C LYS A 101 -4.72 -28.56 32.76
N SER A 102 -5.96 -28.20 32.46
CA SER A 102 -6.52 -28.22 31.11
C SER A 102 -6.06 -27.06 30.22
N ILE A 103 -5.47 -26.00 30.80
CA ILE A 103 -4.90 -24.88 30.05
C ILE A 103 -3.49 -25.21 29.53
N GLU A 104 -2.78 -26.17 30.13
CA GLU A 104 -1.42 -26.55 29.71
C GLU A 104 -1.37 -27.44 28.44
N GLU A 105 -2.52 -27.93 27.93
CA GLU A 105 -2.56 -28.81 26.74
C GLU A 105 -3.10 -28.13 25.46
N ASN A 106 -3.35 -26.81 25.49
CA ASN A 106 -3.70 -26.05 24.30
C ASN A 106 -2.92 -24.72 24.30
N VAL A 107 -1.61 -24.83 24.05
CA VAL A 107 -0.78 -23.67 23.73
C VAL A 107 -1.27 -23.15 22.37
N SER A 108 -2.25 -22.25 22.41
CA SER A 108 -2.50 -21.31 21.33
C SER A 108 -1.15 -20.64 21.06
N GLU A 109 -0.57 -20.91 19.90
CA GLU A 109 0.67 -20.28 19.46
C GLU A 109 0.48 -18.76 19.55
N GLU A 110 1.19 -18.12 20.48
CA GLU A 110 1.08 -16.69 20.69
C GLU A 110 1.56 -15.98 19.42
N VAL A 111 0.71 -15.14 18.84
CA VAL A 111 1.05 -14.42 17.60
C VAL A 111 2.29 -13.57 17.87
N PRO A 112 3.37 -13.69 17.07
CA PRO A 112 4.58 -12.91 17.28
C PRO A 112 4.28 -11.40 17.32
N GLU A 113 4.95 -10.67 18.21
CA GLU A 113 4.76 -9.22 18.39
C GLU A 113 4.88 -8.47 17.06
N ILE A 114 5.86 -8.83 16.23
CA ILE A 114 6.09 -8.21 14.92
C ILE A 114 4.92 -8.42 13.96
N VAL A 115 4.25 -9.57 13.98
CA VAL A 115 3.05 -9.82 13.17
C VAL A 115 1.93 -8.88 13.61
N SER A 116 1.75 -8.71 14.92
CA SER A 116 0.76 -7.76 15.47
C SER A 116 1.05 -6.31 15.08
N LEU A 117 2.33 -5.90 15.11
CA LEU A 117 2.76 -4.57 14.67
C LEU A 117 2.50 -4.34 13.18
N VAL A 118 2.80 -5.33 12.33
CA VAL A 118 2.54 -5.26 10.89
C VAL A 118 1.04 -5.15 10.61
N LEU A 119 0.19 -5.93 11.28
CA LEU A 119 -1.26 -5.85 11.11
C LEU A 119 -1.78 -4.47 11.51
N ALA A 120 -1.33 -3.92 12.64
CA ALA A 120 -1.69 -2.58 13.07
C ALA A 120 -1.25 -1.52 12.04
N LYS A 121 -0.06 -1.69 11.45
CA LYS A 121 0.45 -0.83 10.38
C LYS A 121 -0.40 -0.92 9.12
N ILE A 122 -0.78 -2.12 8.67
CA ILE A 122 -1.67 -2.32 7.51
C ILE A 122 -3.01 -1.63 7.73
N ILE A 123 -3.65 -1.85 8.88
CA ILE A 123 -4.92 -1.20 9.24
C ILE A 123 -4.80 0.32 9.17
N SER A 124 -3.70 0.87 9.70
CA SER A 124 -3.44 2.31 9.67
C SER A 124 -3.22 2.83 8.25
N ASP A 125 -2.36 2.19 7.47
CA ASP A 125 -1.97 2.63 6.12
C ASP A 125 -3.15 2.60 5.14
N TYR A 126 -3.99 1.56 5.23
CA TYR A 126 -5.18 1.39 4.38
C TYR A 126 -6.45 1.96 5.00
N LYS A 127 -6.40 2.50 6.23
CA LYS A 127 -7.54 3.03 6.99
C LYS A 127 -8.69 2.03 7.08
N LEU A 128 -8.36 0.78 7.39
CA LEU A 128 -9.32 -0.32 7.44
C LEU A 128 -10.17 -0.29 8.72
N ASP A 129 -11.39 -0.81 8.62
CA ASP A 129 -12.24 -1.10 9.77
C ASP A 129 -11.77 -2.39 10.45
N ASN A 130 -11.44 -2.31 11.73
CA ASN A 130 -10.94 -3.45 12.50
C ASN A 130 -11.99 -4.57 12.66
N GLN A 131 -13.28 -4.29 12.44
CA GLN A 131 -14.32 -5.31 12.49
C GLN A 131 -14.31 -6.25 11.28
N ASN A 132 -13.77 -5.78 10.15
CA ASN A 132 -13.79 -6.49 8.88
C ASN A 132 -12.40 -6.98 8.45
N PHE A 133 -11.38 -6.73 9.29
CA PHE A 133 -9.99 -7.11 9.03
C PHE A 133 -9.48 -8.03 10.15
N SER A 134 -9.10 -9.26 9.80
CA SER A 134 -8.59 -10.24 10.76
C SER A 134 -7.47 -11.10 10.19
N LEU A 135 -6.50 -11.47 11.02
CA LEU A 135 -5.48 -12.45 10.67
C LEU A 135 -6.09 -13.86 10.63
N GLU A 136 -5.97 -14.55 9.50
CA GLU A 136 -6.36 -15.96 9.37
C GLU A 136 -5.20 -16.89 9.75
N SER A 137 -4.00 -16.60 9.24
CA SER A 137 -2.80 -17.40 9.50
C SER A 137 -1.52 -16.61 9.21
N TYR A 138 -0.41 -17.08 9.78
CA TYR A 138 0.93 -16.59 9.46
C TYR A 138 1.90 -17.77 9.29
N GLU A 139 2.94 -17.57 8.49
CA GLU A 139 4.02 -18.53 8.26
C GLU A 139 5.37 -17.79 8.25
N GLU A 140 6.37 -18.29 8.98
CA GLU A 140 7.73 -17.76 8.90
C GLU A 140 8.37 -18.04 7.53
N LYS A 141 9.01 -17.01 6.96
CA LYS A 141 9.64 -17.12 5.65
C LYS A 141 10.93 -16.32 5.57
N THR A 142 11.93 -16.92 4.94
CA THR A 142 13.13 -16.20 4.49
C THR A 142 12.98 -15.75 3.04
N TRP A 143 13.15 -14.46 2.82
CA TRP A 143 13.10 -13.80 1.52
C TRP A 143 14.49 -13.69 0.92
N GLY A 144 14.61 -13.86 -0.40
CA GLY A 144 15.87 -13.66 -1.13
C GLY A 144 16.08 -12.24 -1.65
N SER A 145 15.06 -11.38 -1.55
CA SER A 145 15.11 -10.00 -2.04
C SER A 145 14.15 -9.09 -1.29
N THR A 146 14.31 -7.78 -1.48
CA THR A 146 13.39 -6.77 -0.96
C THR A 146 12.00 -6.80 -1.60
N ALA A 147 11.74 -7.71 -2.55
CA ALA A 147 10.39 -7.95 -3.07
C ALA A 147 9.52 -8.75 -2.07
N LEU A 148 10.12 -9.31 -1.01
CA LEU A 148 9.45 -10.20 -0.05
C LEU A 148 8.60 -11.27 -0.74
N GLY A 149 9.11 -11.85 -1.84
CA GLY A 149 8.42 -12.88 -2.63
C GLY A 149 7.31 -12.37 -3.56
N CYS A 150 7.04 -11.07 -3.64
CA CYS A 150 5.98 -10.47 -4.44
C CYS A 150 6.54 -9.40 -5.40
N PRO A 151 7.30 -9.80 -6.44
CA PRO A 151 7.89 -8.87 -7.39
C PRO A 151 6.82 -8.27 -8.30
N LYS A 152 6.76 -6.94 -8.35
CA LYS A 152 5.98 -6.20 -9.33
C LYS A 152 6.74 -6.13 -10.66
N ASN A 153 6.03 -6.33 -11.76
CA ASN A 153 6.60 -6.22 -13.08
C ASN A 153 7.24 -4.83 -13.30
N GLY A 154 8.41 -4.82 -13.94
CA GLY A 154 9.15 -3.59 -14.22
C GLY A 154 9.84 -2.94 -13.02
N MET A 155 9.84 -3.60 -11.85
CA MET A 155 10.54 -3.14 -10.65
C MET A 155 11.81 -3.96 -10.40
N ILE A 156 12.88 -3.28 -9.96
CA ILE A 156 14.13 -3.90 -9.56
C ILE A 156 14.18 -3.98 -8.03
N TYR A 157 14.64 -5.12 -7.52
CA TYR A 157 14.72 -5.40 -6.09
C TYR A 157 16.14 -5.74 -5.68
N ALA A 158 16.56 -5.23 -4.53
CA ALA A 158 17.85 -5.57 -3.96
C ALA A 158 17.84 -7.03 -3.52
N GLN A 159 18.90 -7.76 -3.85
CA GLN A 159 19.09 -9.16 -3.47
C GLN A 159 19.66 -9.19 -2.06
N VAL A 160 18.79 -9.38 -1.07
CA VAL A 160 19.17 -9.42 0.34
C VAL A 160 18.35 -10.50 1.03
N ILE A 161 19.03 -11.35 1.79
CA ILE A 161 18.39 -12.40 2.57
C ILE A 161 17.75 -11.73 3.79
N THR A 162 16.45 -11.92 4.00
CA THR A 162 15.72 -11.28 5.10
C THR A 162 14.65 -12.21 5.64
N GLU A 163 14.65 -12.41 6.96
CA GLU A 163 13.61 -13.15 7.67
C GLU A 163 12.32 -12.34 7.73
N GLY A 164 11.18 -13.03 7.86
CA GLY A 164 9.89 -12.38 7.83
C GLY A 164 8.74 -13.38 7.86
N TYR A 165 7.58 -12.93 7.38
CA TYR A 165 6.32 -13.66 7.51
C TYR A 165 5.47 -13.56 6.25
N ILE A 166 4.79 -14.64 5.89
CA ILE A 166 3.61 -14.62 5.03
C ILE A 166 2.40 -14.47 5.94
N LEU A 167 1.56 -13.48 5.69
CA LEU A 167 0.34 -13.20 6.43
C LEU A 167 -0.85 -13.40 5.50
N LYS A 168 -1.79 -14.24 5.90
CA LYS A 168 -3.11 -14.34 5.25
C LYS A 168 -4.13 -13.66 6.14
N VAL A 169 -4.83 -12.68 5.57
CA VAL A 169 -5.81 -11.88 6.30
C VAL A 169 -7.15 -11.96 5.57
N THR A 170 -8.24 -11.93 6.31
CA THR A 170 -9.58 -11.67 5.77
C THR A 170 -9.82 -10.17 5.81
N ASN A 171 -10.28 -9.59 4.69
CA ASN A 171 -10.70 -8.19 4.57
C ASN A 171 -12.07 -8.14 3.90
N TYR A 172 -13.12 -7.71 4.59
CA TYR A 172 -14.52 -7.75 4.10
C TYR A 172 -14.96 -9.11 3.53
N GLY A 173 -14.42 -10.21 4.09
CA GLY A 173 -14.71 -11.58 3.65
C GLY A 173 -13.86 -12.08 2.49
N GLU A 174 -12.97 -11.26 1.93
CA GLU A 174 -11.99 -11.67 0.92
C GLU A 174 -10.63 -11.98 1.58
N THR A 175 -9.97 -13.04 1.13
CA THR A 175 -8.64 -13.38 1.62
C THR A 175 -7.57 -12.61 0.84
N GLU A 176 -6.76 -11.84 1.56
CA GLU A 176 -5.61 -11.12 1.04
C GLU A 176 -4.31 -11.69 1.61
N GLN A 177 -3.22 -11.63 0.83
CA GLN A 177 -1.89 -12.00 1.27
C GLN A 177 -1.00 -10.77 1.41
N TYR A 178 -0.35 -10.66 2.57
CA TYR A 178 0.70 -9.68 2.83
C TYR A 178 1.98 -10.42 3.20
N ASN A 179 3.11 -10.00 2.63
CA ASN A 179 4.41 -10.52 3.04
C ASN A 179 5.17 -9.44 3.77
N ALA A 180 5.76 -9.78 4.90
CA ALA A 180 6.46 -8.84 5.77
C ALA A 180 7.89 -9.29 6.07
N ASP A 181 8.75 -8.33 6.41
CA ASP A 181 10.07 -8.61 6.99
C ASP A 181 10.06 -8.50 8.52
N SER A 182 11.15 -8.97 9.14
CA SER A 182 11.33 -8.91 10.60
C SER A 182 11.50 -7.49 11.16
N LYS A 183 11.56 -6.46 10.31
CA LYS A 183 11.61 -5.04 10.69
C LYS A 183 10.23 -4.37 10.62
N GLY A 184 9.21 -5.08 10.16
CA GLY A 184 7.84 -4.61 10.06
C GLY A 184 7.52 -3.88 8.74
N ASN A 185 8.40 -3.94 7.75
CA ASN A 185 8.05 -3.57 6.39
C ASN A 185 7.16 -4.66 5.79
N TYR A 186 6.20 -4.28 4.96
CA TYR A 186 5.29 -5.25 4.33
C TYR A 186 4.97 -4.87 2.88
N ILE A 187 4.52 -5.86 2.11
CA ILE A 187 4.03 -5.75 0.74
C ILE A 187 2.67 -6.45 0.66
N ASN A 188 1.65 -5.77 0.11
CA ASN A 188 0.38 -6.38 -0.23
C ASN A 188 0.55 -7.20 -1.52
N CYS A 189 0.73 -8.51 -1.38
CA CYS A 189 0.97 -9.42 -2.49
C CYS A 189 -0.26 -9.61 -3.38
N SER A 190 -1.48 -9.53 -2.82
CA SER A 190 -2.70 -9.57 -3.61
C SER A 190 -2.79 -8.39 -4.57
N GLU A 191 -2.48 -7.17 -4.10
CA GLU A 191 -2.43 -5.95 -4.92
C GLU A 191 -1.36 -6.05 -6.01
N ILE A 192 -0.17 -6.55 -5.67
CA ILE A 192 0.92 -6.73 -6.65
C ILE A 192 0.57 -7.77 -7.71
N ASN A 193 -0.02 -8.91 -7.32
CA ASN A 193 -0.45 -9.94 -8.25
C ASN A 193 -1.50 -9.40 -9.23
N GLN A 194 -2.47 -8.63 -8.73
CA GLN A 194 -3.47 -7.99 -9.60
C GLN A 194 -2.84 -6.97 -10.57
N SER A 195 -1.89 -6.16 -10.09
CA SER A 195 -1.13 -5.22 -10.94
C SER A 195 -0.35 -5.95 -12.04
N ASN A 196 0.27 -7.08 -11.72
CA ASN A 196 0.98 -7.93 -12.69
C ASN A 196 0.02 -8.55 -13.72
N LEU A 197 -1.18 -8.99 -13.31
CA LEU A 197 -2.20 -9.51 -14.23
C LEU A 197 -2.74 -8.43 -15.18
N ASN A 198 -2.80 -7.18 -14.72
CA ASN A 198 -3.25 -6.04 -15.51
C ASN A 198 -2.14 -5.44 -16.39
N SER A 199 -0.93 -5.99 -16.34
CA SER A 199 0.21 -5.46 -17.10
C SER A 199 0.10 -5.85 -18.57
N ASP A 200 -0.10 -4.86 -19.45
CA ASP A 200 -0.32 -5.07 -20.88
C ASP A 200 0.55 -4.16 -21.77
N PHE A 201 1.38 -3.30 -21.16
CA PHE A 201 2.20 -2.34 -21.87
C PHE A 201 3.68 -2.73 -21.82
N ASN A 202 4.35 -2.75 -22.98
CA ASN A 202 5.78 -3.03 -23.08
C ASN A 202 6.43 -2.01 -24.03
N PHE A 203 7.34 -1.19 -23.49
CA PHE A 203 8.01 -0.12 -24.25
C PHE A 203 8.83 -0.66 -25.43
N VAL A 204 9.53 -1.77 -25.22
CA VAL A 204 10.40 -2.37 -26.24
C VAL A 204 9.59 -2.83 -27.44
N LYS A 205 8.49 -3.55 -27.19
CA LYS A 205 7.56 -4.02 -28.23
C LYS A 205 6.86 -2.83 -28.91
N LYS A 206 6.27 -1.91 -28.14
CA LYS A 206 5.48 -0.78 -28.65
C LYS A 206 6.30 0.16 -29.55
N TYR A 207 7.55 0.44 -29.20
CA TYR A 207 8.40 1.41 -29.90
C TYR A 207 9.55 0.76 -30.70
N ASN A 208 9.57 -0.58 -30.76
CA ASN A 208 10.59 -1.38 -31.43
C ASN A 208 12.01 -0.98 -30.99
N LEU A 209 12.24 -0.98 -29.67
CA LEU A 209 13.51 -0.54 -29.07
C LEU A 209 14.64 -1.58 -29.21
N GLU A 210 14.35 -2.81 -29.65
CA GLU A 210 15.32 -3.87 -29.98
C GLU A 210 16.38 -3.42 -31.01
N LYS A 211 16.07 -2.38 -31.80
CA LYS A 211 16.96 -1.84 -32.86
C LYS A 211 17.71 -0.58 -32.41
N THR A 212 17.76 -0.30 -31.11
CA THR A 212 18.46 0.86 -30.55
C THR A 212 19.97 0.68 -30.72
N GLU A 213 20.62 1.66 -31.33
CA GLU A 213 22.08 1.71 -31.49
C GLU A 213 22.75 2.61 -30.47
N LYS A 214 21.98 3.55 -29.90
CA LYS A 214 22.46 4.50 -28.92
C LYS A 214 21.31 5.00 -28.04
N ILE A 215 21.56 5.16 -26.75
CA ILE A 215 20.65 5.80 -25.80
C ILE A 215 21.29 7.10 -25.33
N THR A 216 20.60 8.22 -25.50
CA THR A 216 21.11 9.54 -25.15
C THR A 216 20.18 10.25 -24.18
N LEU A 217 20.74 10.81 -23.11
CA LEU A 217 20.01 11.63 -22.15
C LEU A 217 20.37 13.09 -22.33
N PHE A 218 19.37 13.94 -22.50
CA PHE A 218 19.50 15.38 -22.55
C PHE A 218 18.73 16.02 -21.40
N THR A 219 19.18 17.18 -20.95
CA THR A 219 18.32 18.08 -20.18
C THR A 219 17.23 18.64 -21.11
N ASN A 220 15.99 18.70 -20.65
CA ASN A 220 14.87 19.15 -21.47
C ASN A 220 14.89 20.67 -21.70
N LYS A 221 15.35 21.44 -20.72
CA LYS A 221 15.30 22.92 -20.76
C LYS A 221 16.11 23.55 -21.90
N ASN A 222 17.26 22.98 -22.25
CA ASN A 222 18.16 23.55 -23.26
C ASN A 222 18.78 22.50 -24.19
N ASN A 223 18.27 21.28 -24.20
CA ASN A 223 18.81 20.14 -24.96
C ASN A 223 20.31 19.90 -24.72
N LYS A 224 20.85 20.26 -23.55
CA LYS A 224 22.24 19.94 -23.21
C LYS A 224 22.38 18.43 -23.00
N LEU A 225 23.34 17.83 -23.71
CA LEU A 225 23.73 16.43 -23.52
C LEU A 225 24.19 16.21 -22.08
N VAL A 226 23.58 15.22 -21.43
CA VAL A 226 23.94 14.75 -20.09
C VAL A 226 24.94 13.60 -20.22
N SER A 227 24.56 12.55 -20.94
CA SER A 227 25.39 11.38 -21.21
C SER A 227 24.78 10.53 -22.34
N SER A 228 25.55 9.57 -22.86
CA SER A 228 25.11 8.63 -23.89
C SER A 228 25.70 7.23 -23.69
N ILE A 229 24.94 6.20 -24.05
CA ILE A 229 25.35 4.80 -24.01
C ILE A 229 25.35 4.27 -25.46
N GLU A 230 26.51 3.81 -25.91
CA GLU A 230 26.72 3.17 -27.23
C GLU A 230 27.30 1.74 -27.08
N ASN A 231 27.67 1.34 -25.86
CA ASN A 231 28.21 0.01 -25.60
C ASN A 231 27.13 -1.04 -25.84
N LYS A 232 27.41 -1.99 -26.75
CA LYS A 232 26.43 -3.01 -27.17
C LYS A 232 25.94 -3.90 -26.03
N GLU A 233 26.80 -4.31 -25.10
CA GLU A 233 26.40 -5.16 -23.96
C GLU A 233 25.52 -4.38 -22.98
N GLU A 234 25.86 -3.11 -22.73
CA GLU A 234 25.06 -2.24 -21.87
C GLU A 234 23.70 -1.91 -22.48
N LEU A 235 23.66 -1.65 -23.79
CA LEU A 235 22.42 -1.45 -24.55
C LEU A 235 21.51 -2.68 -24.45
N LEU A 236 22.04 -3.88 -24.74
CA LEU A 236 21.29 -5.12 -24.62
C LEU A 236 20.73 -5.30 -23.20
N SER A 237 21.56 -5.09 -22.17
CA SER A 237 21.11 -5.17 -20.77
C SER A 237 19.97 -4.19 -20.45
N ILE A 238 20.02 -2.96 -20.98
CA ILE A 238 18.96 -1.96 -20.76
C ILE A 238 17.69 -2.37 -21.51
N ILE A 239 17.80 -2.73 -22.79
CA ILE A 239 16.64 -3.14 -23.59
C ILE A 239 15.99 -4.38 -23.00
N ASP A 240 16.75 -5.39 -22.59
CA ASP A 240 16.24 -6.59 -21.93
C ASP A 240 15.48 -6.24 -20.64
N SER A 241 16.00 -5.32 -19.83
CA SER A 241 15.32 -4.88 -18.59
C SER A 241 14.00 -4.14 -18.85
N LEU A 242 13.87 -3.48 -20.00
CA LEU A 242 12.64 -2.81 -20.44
C LEU A 242 11.67 -3.76 -21.15
N ASN A 243 12.12 -4.95 -21.56
CA ASN A 243 11.32 -5.90 -22.31
C ASN A 243 10.42 -6.74 -21.40
N ILE A 244 9.60 -6.05 -20.62
CA ILE A 244 8.64 -6.61 -19.68
C ILE A 244 7.29 -5.90 -19.84
N GLU A 245 6.21 -6.65 -19.65
CA GLU A 245 4.87 -6.08 -19.62
C GLU A 245 4.61 -5.46 -18.25
N ILE A 246 4.19 -4.20 -18.24
CA ILE A 246 3.90 -3.41 -17.04
C ILE A 246 2.51 -2.80 -17.12
N GLU A 247 1.93 -2.52 -15.96
CA GLU A 247 0.76 -1.68 -15.84
C GLU A 247 1.18 -0.20 -15.97
N VAL A 248 0.63 0.51 -16.95
CA VAL A 248 0.79 1.96 -17.09
C VAL A 248 -0.52 2.68 -16.82
N LYS A 249 -0.44 3.86 -16.20
CA LYS A 249 -1.60 4.72 -15.98
C LYS A 249 -1.41 6.03 -16.73
N THR A 250 -2.49 6.63 -17.20
CA THR A 250 -2.44 8.01 -17.71
C THR A 250 -2.04 8.95 -16.57
N SER A 251 -1.19 9.93 -16.87
CA SER A 251 -0.75 10.96 -15.92
C SER A 251 -1.15 12.35 -16.42
N ASP A 252 -1.38 13.27 -15.50
CA ASP A 252 -1.44 14.70 -15.83
C ASP A 252 -0.12 15.14 -16.46
N LYS A 253 -0.20 16.12 -17.37
CA LYS A 253 0.99 16.69 -18.02
C LYS A 253 1.90 17.33 -16.98
N CYS A 254 3.21 17.20 -17.20
CA CYS A 254 4.21 17.71 -16.28
C CYS A 254 5.41 18.28 -17.04
N GLU A 255 6.06 19.30 -16.49
CA GLU A 255 7.31 19.82 -17.05
C GLU A 255 8.46 18.83 -16.76
N ALA A 256 8.76 17.97 -17.74
CA ALA A 256 9.83 17.00 -17.61
C ALA A 256 11.21 17.67 -17.55
N ASN A 257 12.12 17.14 -16.72
CA ASN A 257 13.46 17.66 -16.57
C ASN A 257 14.41 17.14 -17.65
N TYR A 258 14.16 15.94 -18.16
CA TYR A 258 15.04 15.25 -19.12
C TYR A 258 14.29 14.80 -20.37
N LYS A 259 15.06 14.66 -21.45
CA LYS A 259 14.66 14.01 -22.69
C LYS A 259 15.56 12.79 -22.90
N LEU A 260 14.97 11.61 -22.86
CA LEU A 260 15.61 10.33 -23.11
C LEU A 260 15.35 9.92 -24.56
N VAL A 261 16.40 9.67 -25.33
CA VAL A 261 16.31 9.37 -26.76
C VAL A 261 16.89 7.98 -27.03
N PHE A 262 16.09 7.11 -27.63
CA PHE A 262 16.54 5.83 -28.19
C PHE A 262 16.76 6.03 -29.69
N GLU A 263 18.03 6.16 -30.08
CA GLU A 263 18.45 6.37 -31.46
C GLU A 263 18.52 5.02 -32.19
N LYS A 264 17.84 4.92 -33.33
CA LYS A 264 17.84 3.72 -34.20
C LYS A 264 18.21 4.17 -35.61
N ILE A 265 18.78 3.26 -36.41
CA ILE A 265 19.14 3.52 -37.83
C ILE A 265 18.04 4.24 -38.62
N SER A 266 16.78 3.84 -38.41
CA SER A 266 15.64 4.33 -39.19
C SER A 266 14.89 5.51 -38.58
N SER A 267 14.93 5.67 -37.26
CA SER A 267 14.15 6.66 -36.53
C SER A 267 14.50 6.70 -35.05
N ASP A 268 14.34 7.86 -34.44
CA ASP A 268 14.54 8.02 -33.00
C ASP A 268 13.21 7.92 -32.26
N ILE A 269 13.27 7.46 -31.00
CA ILE A 269 12.15 7.53 -30.06
C ILE A 269 12.56 8.46 -28.92
N GLU A 270 11.89 9.60 -28.84
CA GLU A 270 12.10 10.58 -27.78
C GLU A 270 11.04 10.42 -26.69
N MET A 271 11.49 10.33 -25.44
CA MET A 271 10.65 10.31 -24.25
C MET A 271 11.01 11.49 -23.35
N LEU A 272 10.04 12.30 -22.96
CA LEU A 272 10.21 13.28 -21.90
C LEU A 272 10.00 12.56 -20.57
N VAL A 273 10.98 12.63 -19.68
CA VAL A 273 11.02 11.79 -18.47
C VAL A 273 11.35 12.58 -17.23
N TYR A 274 10.79 12.10 -16.11
CA TYR A 274 10.96 12.63 -14.75
C TYR A 274 10.51 14.09 -14.58
N CYS A 275 9.62 14.31 -13.63
CA CYS A 275 9.31 15.66 -13.17
C CYS A 275 9.17 15.72 -11.65
N GLN A 276 9.20 16.92 -11.08
CA GLN A 276 9.21 17.11 -9.62
C GLN A 276 8.01 16.47 -8.90
N ASN A 277 6.83 16.52 -9.51
CA ASN A 277 5.60 16.01 -8.92
C ASN A 277 5.35 14.52 -9.21
N ASN A 278 6.04 13.97 -10.20
CA ASN A 278 5.91 12.58 -10.62
C ASN A 278 7.26 12.06 -11.16
N PRO A 279 8.05 11.36 -10.33
CA PRO A 279 9.34 10.82 -10.76
C PRO A 279 9.19 9.69 -11.80
N TYR A 280 8.01 9.10 -11.94
CA TYR A 280 7.69 8.03 -12.87
C TYR A 280 7.01 8.53 -14.16
N TYR A 281 7.01 9.85 -14.36
CA TYR A 281 6.43 10.49 -15.53
C TYR A 281 7.20 10.15 -16.81
N VAL A 282 6.45 9.79 -17.84
CA VAL A 282 6.94 9.56 -19.20
C VAL A 282 5.93 10.16 -20.19
N GLU A 283 6.36 11.09 -21.03
CA GLU A 283 5.58 11.57 -22.19
C GLU A 283 6.27 11.14 -23.49
N VAL A 284 5.51 10.44 -24.34
CA VAL A 284 5.95 9.97 -25.65
C VAL A 284 4.89 10.39 -26.68
N GLU A 285 3.81 9.60 -26.78
CA GLU A 285 2.59 9.94 -27.54
C GLU A 285 1.53 10.55 -26.61
N GLN A 286 1.56 10.14 -25.34
CA GLN A 286 0.70 10.60 -24.26
C GLN A 286 1.47 10.63 -22.95
N SER A 287 0.94 11.33 -21.95
CA SER A 287 1.50 11.38 -20.61
C SER A 287 1.12 10.13 -19.81
N LEU A 288 2.13 9.42 -19.33
CA LEU A 288 2.03 8.15 -18.62
C LEU A 288 2.74 8.23 -17.26
N ASN A 289 2.26 7.44 -16.31
CA ASN A 289 3.03 6.96 -15.18
C ASN A 289 3.49 5.53 -15.51
N ALA A 290 4.79 5.37 -15.70
CA ALA A 290 5.43 4.14 -16.17
C ALA A 290 6.10 3.33 -15.04
N GLY A 291 5.82 3.68 -13.77
CA GLY A 291 6.55 3.14 -12.63
C GLY A 291 8.06 3.34 -12.77
N LYS A 292 8.85 2.42 -12.22
CA LYS A 292 10.32 2.52 -12.23
C LYS A 292 10.96 2.11 -13.56
N SER A 293 10.23 1.58 -14.53
CA SER A 293 10.85 0.97 -15.72
C SER A 293 11.71 1.95 -16.50
N ILE A 294 11.16 3.10 -16.89
CA ILE A 294 11.93 4.14 -17.60
C ILE A 294 12.88 4.90 -16.66
N LEU A 295 12.47 5.13 -15.40
CA LEU A 295 13.33 5.79 -14.42
C LEU A 295 14.64 5.04 -14.20
N SER A 296 14.61 3.70 -14.17
CA SER A 296 15.80 2.86 -13.98
C SER A 296 16.87 3.07 -15.07
N VAL A 297 16.44 3.38 -16.30
CA VAL A 297 17.35 3.72 -17.42
C VAL A 297 18.03 5.05 -17.15
N VAL A 298 17.25 6.05 -16.74
CA VAL A 298 17.76 7.38 -16.40
C VAL A 298 18.73 7.29 -15.21
N GLU A 299 18.37 6.56 -14.16
CA GLU A 299 19.24 6.31 -13.00
C GLU A 299 20.56 5.69 -13.42
N LYS A 300 20.56 4.63 -14.24
CA LYS A 300 21.77 3.98 -14.72
C LYS A 300 22.69 4.92 -15.50
N ILE A 301 22.11 5.76 -16.36
CA ILE A 301 22.87 6.79 -17.10
C ILE A 301 23.51 7.79 -16.13
N LEU A 302 22.76 8.24 -15.11
CA LEU A 302 23.21 9.24 -14.15
C LEU A 302 24.23 8.68 -13.14
N THR A 303 24.13 7.41 -12.74
CA THR A 303 25.09 6.79 -11.80
C THR A 303 26.48 6.61 -12.41
N ASN A 304 26.56 6.52 -13.74
CA ASN A 304 27.83 6.42 -14.46
C ASN A 304 28.48 7.80 -14.70
N MET A 305 27.88 8.89 -14.22
CA MET A 305 28.46 10.22 -14.33
C MET A 305 29.43 10.49 -13.18
N GLU A 306 30.63 10.96 -13.51
CA GLU A 306 31.53 11.55 -12.51
C GLU A 306 30.85 12.78 -11.90
N PHE A 307 30.65 12.75 -10.58
CA PHE A 307 30.09 13.89 -9.87
C PHE A 307 31.16 14.98 -9.76
N PRO A 308 30.93 16.20 -10.30
CA PRO A 308 31.92 17.26 -10.21
C PRO A 308 32.20 17.59 -8.74
N GLY A 309 33.44 17.41 -8.30
CA GLY A 309 33.89 17.68 -6.93
C GLY A 309 34.10 16.45 -6.05
N MET A 310 33.95 15.22 -6.56
CA MET A 310 34.39 14.03 -5.83
C MET A 310 35.93 13.93 -5.91
N PRO A 311 36.67 13.89 -4.78
CA PRO A 311 38.11 13.69 -4.83
C PRO A 311 38.43 12.32 -5.45
N GLN A 312 39.32 12.32 -6.45
CA GLN A 312 39.87 11.12 -7.08
C GLN A 312 40.86 10.40 -6.16
#